data_AF-A0AB34Y4W0-F1
#
_entry.id   AF-A0AB34Y4W0-F1
#
_cell.length_a   1.000
_cell.length_b   1.000
_cell.length_c   1.000
_cell.angle_alpha   90.00
_cell.angle_beta   90.00
_cell.angle_gamma   90.00
#
_symmetry.space_group_name_H-M   'P 1'
#
loop_
_entity.id
_entity.type
_entity.pdbx_description
1 polymer ?
#
loop_
_entity_poly.entity_id
_entity_poly.type
_entity_poly.pdbx_seq_one_letter_code
_entity_poly.pdbx_strand_id
1 'polypeptide(L)'
;MNTHPKTRGSKALLGGAVAVSLISVLSGCTATAWTEKVKIDTTPMPTECAGWQKIDLKQRTTMVLLRQDPKLVVDIDSHNLKGRNLGCWQ
;
A
#
# COMPACT_ATOMS: atom_id res chain seq x y z
N MET A 1 -59.58 -2.96 -55.70
CA MET A 1 -58.47 -3.93 -55.78
C MET A 1 -57.61 -3.80 -54.52
N ASN A 2 -57.22 -4.94 -53.92
CA ASN A 2 -56.07 -5.18 -53.02
C ASN A 2 -56.23 -4.74 -51.53
N THR A 3 -56.50 -5.66 -50.58
CA THR A 3 -55.61 -6.53 -49.73
C THR A 3 -54.99 -5.88 -48.48
N HIS A 4 -55.25 -6.48 -47.30
CA HIS A 4 -54.54 -6.35 -45.99
C HIS A 4 -53.02 -6.67 -46.07
N PRO A 5 -52.16 -6.64 -45.01
CA PRO A 5 -52.15 -6.01 -43.66
C PRO A 5 -50.73 -5.44 -43.21
N LYS A 6 -50.56 -5.11 -41.89
CA LYS A 6 -49.31 -5.20 -41.06
C LYS A 6 -48.34 -3.98 -41.12
N THR A 7 -47.66 -3.47 -40.06
CA THR A 7 -46.95 -4.12 -38.94
C THR A 7 -46.43 -3.06 -37.93
N ARG A 8 -46.27 -3.43 -36.64
CA ARG A 8 -45.20 -3.10 -35.63
C ARG A 8 -44.63 -1.67 -35.54
N GLY A 9 -44.37 -1.09 -34.37
CA GLY A 9 -44.34 -1.66 -33.03
C GLY A 9 -43.82 -0.64 -32.01
N SER A 10 -44.16 -0.90 -30.75
CA SER A 10 -43.70 -0.21 -29.56
C SER A 10 -42.18 -0.33 -29.39
N LYS A 11 -41.52 0.73 -28.89
CA LYS A 11 -40.42 0.62 -27.92
C LYS A 11 -40.12 1.98 -27.30
N ALA A 12 -40.16 1.98 -25.97
CA ALA A 12 -40.06 3.12 -25.08
C ALA A 12 -38.64 3.71 -25.05
N LEU A 13 -38.58 5.05 -25.04
CA LEU A 13 -37.38 5.85 -24.76
C LEU A 13 -37.14 5.87 -23.25
N LEU A 14 -36.36 4.90 -22.74
CA LEU A 14 -35.97 4.81 -21.32
C LEU A 14 -34.49 4.43 -21.20
N GLY A 15 -33.63 5.05 -22.01
CA GLY A 15 -32.19 4.72 -22.09
C GLY A 15 -31.22 5.86 -21.79
N GLY A 16 -31.70 7.09 -21.53
CA GLY A 16 -30.82 8.27 -21.44
C GLY A 16 -30.35 8.64 -20.03
N ALA A 17 -31.11 8.34 -18.98
CA ALA A 17 -30.91 8.94 -17.66
C ALA A 17 -29.92 8.20 -16.74
N VAL A 18 -29.48 6.98 -17.09
CA VAL A 18 -28.61 6.17 -16.22
C VAL A 18 -27.12 6.36 -16.51
N ALA A 19 -26.76 6.90 -17.69
CA ALA A 19 -25.37 6.99 -18.11
C ALA A 19 -24.56 8.13 -17.44
N VAL A 20 -25.23 9.18 -16.94
CA VAL A 20 -24.54 10.37 -16.39
C VAL A 20 -24.05 10.14 -14.95
N SER A 21 -24.71 9.25 -14.20
CA SER A 21 -24.42 9.02 -12.77
C SER A 21 -23.14 8.22 -12.49
N LEU A 22 -22.57 7.56 -13.51
CA LEU A 22 -21.42 6.67 -13.34
C LEU A 22 -20.07 7.37 -13.55
N ILE A 23 -20.04 8.61 -14.06
CA ILE A 23 -18.80 9.31 -14.41
C ILE A 23 -18.27 10.15 -13.23
N SER A 24 -19.11 10.54 -12.27
CA SER A 24 -18.69 11.39 -11.14
C SER A 24 -17.90 10.66 -10.04
N VAL A 25 -17.85 9.33 -10.05
CA VAL A 25 -17.22 8.53 -8.97
C VAL A 25 -15.70 8.35 -9.16
N LEU A 26 -15.13 8.74 -10.31
CA LEU A 26 -13.69 8.58 -10.58
C LEU A 26 -12.83 9.83 -10.28
N SER A 27 -13.43 10.92 -9.80
CA SER A 27 -12.73 12.19 -9.56
C SER A 27 -12.37 12.43 -8.09
N GLY A 28 -11.59 11.55 -7.46
CA GLY A 28 -11.19 11.82 -6.09
C GLY A 28 -10.38 10.75 -5.38
N CYS A 29 -9.17 10.47 -5.86
CA CYS A 29 -8.10 9.94 -5.00
C CYS A 29 -6.74 10.36 -5.58
N THR A 30 -6.50 11.67 -5.69
CA THR A 30 -5.12 12.16 -5.80
C THR A 30 -4.51 12.07 -4.41
N ALA A 31 -3.99 10.87 -4.10
CA ALA A 31 -3.08 10.71 -2.98
C ALA A 31 -1.86 11.60 -3.24
N THR A 32 -1.92 12.84 -2.75
CA THR A 32 -0.74 13.69 -2.61
C THR A 32 0.07 13.07 -1.48
N ALA A 33 0.79 12.01 -1.82
CA ALA A 33 1.84 11.49 -0.97
C ALA A 33 2.87 12.61 -0.90
N TRP A 34 2.86 13.35 0.21
CA TRP A 34 3.95 14.20 0.61
C TRP A 34 5.16 13.27 0.71
N THR A 35 5.94 13.21 -0.37
CA THR A 35 7.24 12.58 -0.35
C THR A 35 8.13 13.50 0.46
N GLU A 36 8.00 13.37 1.78
CA GLU A 36 9.06 13.79 2.69
C GLU A 36 10.32 13.21 2.07
N LYS A 37 11.22 14.08 1.60
CA LYS A 37 12.50 13.67 1.04
C LYS A 37 13.21 12.95 2.16
N VAL A 38 13.10 11.61 2.15
CA VAL A 38 13.83 10.73 3.03
C VAL A 38 15.28 11.10 2.80
N LYS A 39 15.86 11.80 3.77
CA LYS A 39 17.31 11.99 3.84
C LYS A 39 17.84 10.59 4.11
N ILE A 40 18.17 9.90 3.04
CA ILE A 40 18.91 8.65 3.11
C ILE A 40 20.21 9.04 3.80
N ASP A 41 20.33 8.65 5.06
CA ASP A 41 21.53 8.87 5.82
C ASP A 41 22.65 8.10 5.12
N THR A 42 23.50 8.82 4.38
CA THR A 42 24.59 8.27 3.60
C THR A 42 25.83 8.04 4.45
N THR A 43 25.68 7.90 5.78
CA THR A 43 26.74 7.37 6.63
C THR A 43 27.26 6.07 6.00
N PRO A 44 28.57 5.96 5.77
CA PRO A 44 29.15 4.76 5.17
C PRO A 44 28.83 3.59 6.07
N MET A 45 28.05 2.65 5.53
CA MET A 45 27.64 1.47 6.27
C MET A 45 28.90 0.62 6.52
N PRO A 46 29.19 0.23 7.77
CA PRO A 46 30.39 -0.55 8.07
C PRO A 46 30.42 -1.83 7.23
N THR A 47 31.52 -2.05 6.53
CA THR A 47 31.72 -3.19 5.62
C THR A 47 32.11 -4.46 6.37
N GLU A 48 32.45 -4.34 7.64
CA GLU A 48 32.79 -5.46 8.51
C GLU A 48 31.62 -5.80 9.42
N CYS A 49 31.34 -7.08 9.56
CA CYS A 49 30.31 -7.59 10.46
C CYS A 49 30.76 -7.62 11.93
N ALA A 50 32.02 -7.24 12.21
CA ALA A 50 32.51 -7.06 13.57
C ALA A 50 31.68 -5.99 14.30
N GLY A 51 30.99 -6.40 15.37
CA GLY A 51 30.09 -5.52 16.13
C GLY A 51 28.61 -5.59 15.72
N TRP A 52 28.28 -6.25 14.61
CA TRP A 52 26.90 -6.56 14.27
C TRP A 52 26.49 -7.87 14.93
N GLN A 53 25.61 -7.78 15.92
CA GLN A 53 24.97 -8.95 16.52
C GLN A 53 23.48 -8.92 16.22
N LYS A 54 22.94 -10.06 15.77
CA LYS A 54 21.51 -10.23 15.58
C LYS A 54 20.80 -10.19 16.92
N ILE A 55 19.74 -9.39 17.02
CA ILE A 55 18.94 -9.24 18.23
C ILE A 55 17.63 -10.01 18.04
N ASP A 56 17.54 -11.21 18.61
CA ASP A 56 16.32 -12.02 18.57
C ASP A 56 15.44 -11.73 19.79
N LEU A 57 14.29 -11.08 19.54
CA LEU A 57 13.31 -10.82 20.59
C LEU A 57 12.38 -12.01 20.79
N LYS A 58 12.29 -12.49 22.04
CA LYS A 58 11.24 -13.44 22.42
C LYS A 58 9.88 -12.76 22.33
N GLN A 59 8.86 -13.50 21.89
CA GLN A 59 7.50 -12.97 21.72
C GLN A 59 6.95 -12.25 22.96
N ARG A 60 7.21 -12.79 24.16
CA ARG A 60 6.82 -12.15 25.43
C ARG A 60 7.46 -10.76 25.59
N THR A 61 8.75 -10.65 25.25
CA THR A 61 9.50 -9.40 25.31
C THR A 61 8.98 -8.41 24.28
N THR A 62 8.73 -8.85 23.05
CA THR A 62 8.10 -8.00 22.01
C THR A 62 6.79 -7.39 22.50
N MET A 63 5.93 -8.19 23.12
CA MET A 63 4.64 -7.70 23.66
C MET A 63 4.79 -6.70 24.82
N VAL A 64 5.86 -6.79 25.61
CA VAL A 64 6.15 -5.81 26.67
C VAL A 64 6.71 -4.54 26.05
N LEU A 65 7.67 -4.67 25.13
CA LEU A 65 8.30 -3.53 24.45
C LEU A 65 7.29 -2.74 23.64
N LEU A 66 6.37 -3.38 22.90
CA LEU A 66 5.31 -2.68 22.18
C LEU A 66 4.43 -1.79 23.07
N ARG A 67 4.29 -2.12 24.37
CA ARG A 67 3.53 -1.30 25.33
C ARG A 67 4.34 -0.17 25.95
N GLN A 68 5.65 -0.38 26.13
CA GLN A 68 6.53 0.57 26.83
C GLN A 68 7.26 1.50 25.86
N ASP A 69 7.82 0.93 24.80
CA ASP A 69 8.56 1.61 23.76
C ASP A 69 8.42 0.85 22.41
N PRO A 70 7.38 1.14 21.62
CA PRO A 70 7.21 0.52 20.32
C PRO A 70 8.29 0.94 19.31
N LYS A 71 8.95 2.09 19.53
CA LYS A 71 10.01 2.56 18.64
C LYS A 71 11.24 1.66 18.74
N LEU A 72 11.58 1.20 19.94
CA LEU A 72 12.69 0.26 20.13
C LEU A 72 12.50 -1.04 19.34
N VAL A 73 11.27 -1.53 19.18
CA VAL A 73 11.00 -2.73 18.35
C VAL A 73 11.34 -2.47 16.88
N VAL A 74 10.92 -1.31 16.36
CA VAL A 74 11.22 -0.90 14.98
C VAL A 74 12.72 -0.69 14.79
N ASP A 75 13.40 -0.08 15.76
CA ASP A 75 14.84 0.16 15.70
C ASP A 75 15.61 -1.18 15.69
N ILE A 76 15.21 -2.15 16.51
CA ILE A 76 15.76 -3.52 16.52
C ILE A 76 15.54 -4.22 15.17
N ASP A 77 14.33 -4.14 14.61
CA ASP A 77 14.05 -4.71 13.30
C ASP A 77 14.90 -4.05 12.21
N SER A 78 15.08 -2.72 12.26
CA SER A 78 15.92 -1.99 11.32
C SER A 78 17.40 -2.38 11.44
N HIS A 79 17.90 -2.60 12.65
CA HIS A 79 19.25 -3.08 12.92
C HIS A 79 19.45 -4.48 12.33
N ASN A 80 18.49 -5.39 12.57
CA ASN A 80 18.52 -6.74 12.05
C ASN A 80 18.48 -6.78 10.50
N LEU A 81 17.69 -5.89 9.89
CA LEU A 81 17.61 -5.74 8.44
C LEU A 81 18.93 -5.22 7.84
N LYS A 82 19.54 -4.20 8.46
CA LYS A 82 20.83 -3.64 8.02
C LYS A 82 21.93 -4.70 8.04
N GLY A 83 22.07 -5.43 9.13
CA GLY A 83 23.08 -6.50 9.20
C GLY A 83 22.82 -7.64 8.21
N ARG A 84 21.55 -7.95 7.88
CA ARG A 84 21.23 -8.90 6.80
C ARG A 84 21.64 -8.36 5.42
N ASN A 85 21.36 -7.09 5.14
CA ASN A 85 21.73 -6.45 3.87
C ASN A 85 23.25 -6.34 3.69
N LEU A 86 24.00 -6.31 4.79
CA LEU A 86 25.47 -6.39 4.82
C LEU A 86 26.01 -7.82 4.68
N GLY A 87 25.16 -8.84 4.71
CA GLY A 87 25.59 -10.24 4.64
C GLY A 87 26.16 -10.80 5.95
N CYS A 88 25.90 -10.14 7.10
CA CYS A 88 26.43 -10.55 8.39
C CYS A 88 25.75 -11.79 8.98
N TRP A 89 24.53 -12.10 8.53
CA TRP A 89 23.81 -13.32 8.88
C TRP A 89 22.76 -13.67 7.81
N GLN A 90 22.35 -14.94 7.81
CA GLN A 90 21.31 -15.50 6.94
C GLN A 90 20.00 -15.72 7.69
#